data_AF-A0A947BI80-F1
#
_entry.id   AF-A0A947BI80-F1
#
_cell.length_a   1.000
_cell.length_b   1.000
_cell.length_c   1.000
_cell.angle_alpha   90.00
_cell.angle_beta   90.00
_cell.angle_gamma   90.00
#
_symmetry.space_group_name_H-M   'P 1'
#
loop_
_entity.id
_entity.type
_entity.pdbx_description
1 polymer ?
#
loop_
_entity_poly.entity_id
_entity_poly.type
_entity_poly.pdbx_seq_one_letter_code
_entity_poly.pdbx_strand_id
1 'polypeptide(L)'
;VLALVIHEMVTNSAKYGSLSDSSGALDIRISEGPSGDLEIAWAESGGPPVKPPQRRGFGSTIIERSVPHELGGQATIDYNLSGVTARFSIPREFVTWIKGGAPDGASEMVLPTKPATSNGEIPQSVLLVEDSMIIALDTEDCLKELGVDTIRVESTVAGALKALEGLTPELAILDYNLGNESSEKVAEELSRREIPYWLATGYGEMGDRIEEMGAQGLLTKPYGKEELKSILNA
;
A
#
# COMPACT_ATOMS: atom_id res chain seq x y z
N VAL A 1 5.19 3.44 -3.06
CA VAL A 1 4.62 4.81 -3.06
C VAL A 1 3.77 5.11 -4.29
N LEU A 2 4.32 5.22 -5.50
CA LEU A 2 3.54 5.65 -6.68
C LEU A 2 2.37 4.71 -7.00
N ALA A 3 2.57 3.39 -6.87
CA ALA A 3 1.49 2.40 -7.05
C ALA A 3 0.31 2.63 -6.10
N LEU A 4 0.55 2.99 -4.84
CA LEU A 4 -0.50 3.29 -3.85
C LEU A 4 -1.21 4.60 -4.15
N VAL A 5 -0.48 5.62 -4.59
CA VAL A 5 -1.07 6.89 -5.05
C VAL A 5 -2.00 6.65 -6.23
N ILE A 6 -1.57 5.87 -7.23
CA ILE A 6 -2.40 5.54 -8.39
C ILE A 6 -3.58 4.65 -7.98
N HIS A 7 -3.37 3.66 -7.09
CA HIS A 7 -4.46 2.84 -6.55
C HIS A 7 -5.54 3.69 -5.89
N GLU A 8 -5.16 4.61 -5.01
CA GLU A 8 -6.11 5.51 -4.35
C GLU A 8 -6.81 6.45 -5.33
N MET A 9 -6.10 6.96 -6.34
CA MET A 9 -6.73 7.76 -7.39
C MET A 9 -7.81 6.94 -8.12
N VAL A 10 -7.49 5.72 -8.58
CA VAL A 10 -8.44 4.82 -9.25
C VAL A 10 -9.63 4.48 -8.34
N THR A 11 -9.36 4.10 -7.09
CA THR A 11 -10.40 3.74 -6.12
C THR A 11 -11.33 4.92 -5.84
N ASN A 12 -10.80 6.14 -5.75
CA ASN A 12 -11.62 7.35 -5.61
C ASN A 12 -12.43 7.65 -6.86
N SER A 13 -11.86 7.50 -8.06
CA SER A 13 -12.62 7.66 -9.31
C SER A 13 -13.77 6.65 -9.40
N ALA A 14 -13.55 5.40 -8.97
CA ALA A 14 -14.57 4.35 -9.00
C ALA A 14 -15.65 4.52 -7.93
N LYS A 15 -15.28 4.93 -6.72
CA LYS A 15 -16.24 5.12 -5.61
C LYS A 15 -17.03 6.42 -5.73
N TYR A 16 -16.39 7.49 -6.19
CA TYR A 16 -16.91 8.86 -6.05
C TYR A 16 -16.79 9.73 -7.31
N GLY A 17 -15.98 9.33 -8.29
CA GLY A 17 -15.60 10.16 -9.44
C GLY A 17 -16.09 9.61 -10.77
N SER A 18 -15.32 9.87 -11.84
CA SER A 18 -15.74 9.59 -13.22
C SER A 18 -15.90 8.12 -13.57
N LEU A 19 -15.39 7.19 -12.77
CA LEU A 19 -15.51 5.75 -13.02
C LEU A 19 -16.64 5.10 -12.22
N SER A 20 -17.41 5.88 -11.46
CA SER A 20 -18.54 5.37 -10.66
C SER A 20 -19.76 4.99 -11.49
N ASP A 21 -19.87 5.51 -12.71
CA ASP A 21 -20.86 5.13 -13.71
C ASP A 21 -20.28 5.15 -15.13
N SER A 22 -21.08 4.79 -16.13
CA SER A 22 -20.64 4.70 -17.53
C SER A 22 -20.55 6.04 -18.27
N SER A 23 -20.82 7.17 -17.60
CA SER A 23 -20.90 8.50 -18.23
C SER A 23 -19.61 9.32 -18.09
N GLY A 24 -18.73 8.97 -17.16
CA GLY A 24 -17.47 9.65 -16.97
C GLY A 24 -16.32 9.11 -17.83
N ALA A 25 -15.25 9.91 -17.87
CA ALA A 25 -14.02 9.61 -18.56
C ALA A 25 -12.81 9.96 -17.67
N LEU A 26 -11.72 9.24 -17.91
CA LEU A 26 -10.44 9.42 -17.24
C LEU A 26 -9.33 9.56 -18.28
N ASP A 27 -8.59 10.66 -18.24
CA ASP A 27 -7.42 10.95 -19.06
C ASP A 27 -6.18 10.93 -18.16
N ILE A 28 -5.23 10.03 -18.46
CA ILE A 28 -3.93 9.94 -17.79
C ILE A 28 -2.86 10.23 -18.82
N ARG A 29 -2.03 11.24 -18.56
CA ARG A 29 -0.89 11.60 -19.41
C ARG A 29 0.39 11.45 -18.64
N ILE A 30 1.36 10.82 -19.29
CA ILE A 30 2.70 10.65 -18.76
C ILE A 30 3.66 11.35 -19.72
N SER A 31 4.50 12.22 -19.19
CA SER A 31 5.47 13.00 -19.98
C SER A 31 6.78 13.18 -19.24
N GLU A 32 7.86 13.36 -20.00
CA GLU A 32 9.15 13.79 -19.47
C GLU A 32 9.14 15.30 -19.26
N GLY A 33 9.38 15.72 -18.01
CA GLY A 33 9.51 17.11 -17.61
C GLY A 33 10.84 17.73 -18.06
N PRO A 34 11.00 19.07 -17.96
CA PRO A 34 12.16 19.79 -18.48
C PRO A 34 13.51 19.34 -17.89
N SER A 35 13.49 18.82 -16.67
CA SER A 35 14.68 18.35 -15.94
C SER A 35 14.88 16.83 -16.03
N GLY A 36 14.09 16.12 -16.85
CA GLY A 36 14.06 14.65 -16.91
C GLY A 36 13.15 13.99 -15.87
N ASP A 37 12.41 14.79 -15.11
CA ASP A 37 11.44 14.32 -14.11
C ASP A 37 10.24 13.64 -14.81
N LEU A 38 9.59 12.72 -14.11
CA LEU A 38 8.36 12.10 -14.57
C LEU A 38 7.17 12.97 -14.16
N GLU A 39 6.44 13.46 -15.16
CA GLU A 39 5.21 14.21 -14.96
C GLU A 39 4.01 13.32 -15.29
N ILE A 40 3.11 13.16 -14.31
CA ILE A 40 1.86 12.43 -14.46
C ILE A 40 0.72 13.41 -14.27
N ALA A 41 -0.10 13.58 -15.29
CA ALA A 41 -1.34 14.36 -15.23
C ALA A 41 -2.55 13.43 -15.25
N TRP A 42 -3.45 13.64 -14.31
CA TRP A 42 -4.71 12.92 -14.14
C TRP A 42 -5.86 13.88 -14.31
N ALA A 43 -6.83 13.58 -15.17
CA ALA A 43 -8.01 14.39 -15.37
C ALA A 43 -9.27 13.53 -15.49
N GLU A 44 -10.21 13.76 -14.59
CA GLU A 44 -11.53 13.16 -14.60
C GLU A 44 -12.56 14.15 -15.15
N SER A 45 -13.51 13.64 -15.92
CA SER A 45 -14.62 14.43 -16.46
C SER A 45 -15.87 13.59 -16.62
N GLY A 46 -17.03 14.24 -16.74
CA GLY A 46 -18.31 13.56 -17.04
C GLY A 46 -18.90 12.71 -15.91
N GLY A 47 -18.21 12.61 -14.76
CA GLY A 47 -18.71 11.91 -13.57
C GLY A 47 -19.69 12.71 -12.73
N PRO A 48 -20.22 12.12 -11.65
CA PRO A 48 -21.06 12.82 -10.67
C PRO A 48 -20.34 14.04 -10.07
N PRO A 49 -21.08 15.06 -9.59
CA PRO A 49 -20.48 16.27 -9.05
C PRO A 49 -19.55 15.99 -7.88
N VAL A 50 -18.27 16.28 -8.06
CA VAL A 50 -17.26 16.04 -7.04
C VAL A 50 -17.29 17.17 -6.00
N LYS A 51 -17.23 16.79 -4.72
CA LYS A 51 -17.04 17.72 -3.61
C LYS A 51 -15.69 17.42 -2.95
N PRO A 52 -14.91 18.43 -2.57
CA PRO A 52 -13.70 18.20 -1.81
C PRO A 52 -14.02 17.44 -0.51
N PRO A 53 -13.20 16.45 -0.12
CA PRO A 53 -13.47 15.66 1.07
C PRO A 53 -13.49 16.55 2.31
N GLN A 54 -14.58 16.48 3.10
CA GLN A 54 -14.72 17.27 4.34
C GLN A 54 -13.82 16.78 5.47
N ARG A 55 -13.35 15.53 5.39
CA ARG A 55 -12.36 14.94 6.29
C ARG A 55 -11.11 14.62 5.48
N ARG A 56 -9.96 15.14 5.92
CA ARG A 56 -8.64 14.67 5.45
C ARG A 56 -8.39 13.29 6.07
N GLY A 57 -8.87 12.27 5.38
CA GLY A 57 -8.63 10.88 5.73
C GLY A 57 -7.36 10.33 5.09
N PHE A 58 -7.24 9.02 5.11
CA PHE A 58 -6.11 8.26 4.62
C PHE A 58 -5.82 8.50 3.12
N GLY A 59 -6.81 8.35 2.23
CA GLY A 59 -6.63 8.54 0.78
C GLY A 59 -6.14 9.94 0.37
N SER A 60 -6.66 11.01 0.98
CA SER A 60 -6.16 12.38 0.74
C SER A 60 -4.72 12.59 1.21
N THR A 61 -4.31 11.89 2.27
CA THR A 61 -2.94 11.95 2.80
C THR A 61 -1.98 11.20 1.88
N ILE A 62 -2.39 10.04 1.34
CA ILE A 62 -1.60 9.32 0.35
C ILE A 62 -1.34 10.21 -0.86
N ILE A 63 -2.41 10.78 -1.43
CA ILE A 63 -2.33 11.49 -2.70
C ILE A 63 -1.53 12.79 -2.55
N GLU A 64 -1.71 13.54 -1.47
CA GLU A 64 -1.07 14.85 -1.29
C GLU A 64 0.35 14.78 -0.70
N ARG A 65 0.67 13.78 0.14
CA ARG A 65 1.91 13.79 0.93
C ARG A 65 2.90 12.70 0.57
N SER A 66 2.48 11.59 -0.03
CA SER A 66 3.40 10.47 -0.28
C SER A 66 4.51 10.83 -1.26
N VAL A 67 4.16 11.50 -2.36
CA VAL A 67 5.15 11.88 -3.38
C VAL A 67 6.13 12.94 -2.85
N PRO A 68 5.70 14.03 -2.17
CA PRO A 68 6.64 14.98 -1.59
C PRO A 68 7.53 14.42 -0.48
N HIS A 69 6.98 13.60 0.42
CA HIS A 69 7.72 13.14 1.60
C HIS A 69 8.65 11.97 1.32
N GLU A 70 8.20 10.97 0.54
CA GLU A 70 8.98 9.74 0.32
C GLU A 70 9.91 9.86 -0.89
N LEU A 71 9.54 10.66 -1.89
CA LEU A 71 10.26 10.75 -3.17
C LEU A 71 10.83 12.14 -3.43
N GLY A 72 10.65 13.12 -2.54
CA GLY A 72 11.08 14.50 -2.78
C GLY A 72 10.40 15.19 -3.97
N GLY A 73 9.28 14.63 -4.45
CA GLY A 73 8.55 15.11 -5.62
C GLY A 73 7.52 16.19 -5.32
N GLN A 74 6.59 16.40 -6.25
CA GLN A 74 5.46 17.31 -6.07
C GLN A 74 4.14 16.60 -6.35
N ALA A 75 3.10 16.94 -5.59
CA ALA A 75 1.74 16.47 -5.81
C ALA A 75 0.78 17.66 -5.67
N THR A 76 -0.13 17.82 -6.63
CA THR A 76 -1.22 18.80 -6.56
C THR A 76 -2.51 18.14 -6.98
N ILE A 77 -3.59 18.44 -6.26
CA ILE A 77 -4.93 17.93 -6.58
C ILE A 77 -5.95 19.07 -6.48
N ASP A 78 -6.81 19.15 -7.48
CA ASP A 78 -7.83 20.17 -7.61
C ASP A 78 -9.19 19.48 -7.80
N TYR A 79 -10.09 19.71 -6.85
CA TYR A 79 -11.46 19.18 -6.88
C TYR A 79 -12.41 20.20 -7.49
N ASN A 80 -12.96 19.91 -8.67
CA ASN A 80 -13.96 20.73 -9.33
C ASN A 80 -15.30 20.00 -9.42
N LEU A 81 -16.41 20.75 -9.51
CA LEU A 81 -17.74 20.15 -9.70
C LEU A 81 -17.82 19.26 -10.95
N SER A 82 -16.99 19.53 -11.96
CA SER A 82 -16.92 18.77 -13.21
C SER A 82 -16.01 17.54 -13.16
N GLY A 83 -15.26 17.34 -12.07
CA GLY A 83 -14.30 16.25 -11.93
C GLY A 83 -13.04 16.63 -11.14
N VAL A 84 -12.12 15.68 -10.99
CA VAL A 84 -10.85 15.84 -10.29
C VAL A 84 -9.71 16.00 -11.29
N THR A 85 -8.80 16.94 -11.03
CA THR A 85 -7.51 17.01 -11.74
C THR A 85 -6.37 16.88 -10.76
N ALA A 86 -5.38 16.04 -11.06
CA ALA A 86 -4.18 15.88 -10.24
C ALA A 86 -2.92 15.94 -11.10
N ARG A 87 -1.81 16.41 -10.51
CA ARG A 87 -0.48 16.38 -11.12
C ARG A 87 0.53 15.85 -10.12
N PHE A 88 1.36 14.92 -10.57
CA PHE A 88 2.44 14.33 -9.80
C PHE A 88 3.75 14.49 -10.57
N SER A 89 4.77 15.02 -9.90
CA SER A 89 6.14 15.13 -10.41
C SER A 89 7.04 14.22 -9.59
N ILE A 90 7.69 13.26 -10.22
CA ILE A 90 8.68 12.37 -9.59
C ILE A 90 10.08 12.75 -10.06
N PRO A 91 11.02 13.03 -9.15
CA PRO A 91 12.38 13.41 -9.53
C PRO A 91 13.05 12.36 -10.42
N ARG A 92 13.83 12.82 -11.39
CA ARG A 92 14.54 11.97 -12.36
C ARG A 92 15.38 10.84 -11.76
N GLU A 93 15.84 10.98 -10.51
CA GLU A 93 16.67 9.96 -9.85
C GLU A 93 15.93 8.63 -9.62
N PHE A 94 14.60 8.67 -9.59
CA PHE A 94 13.74 7.49 -9.48
C PHE A 94 13.22 7.01 -10.84
N VAL A 95 13.61 7.64 -11.96
CA VAL A 95 13.01 7.43 -13.28
C VAL A 95 14.08 7.14 -14.33
N THR A 96 13.94 6.04 -15.04
CA THR A 96 14.75 5.75 -16.23
C THR A 96 13.86 5.72 -17.46
N TRP A 97 14.11 6.63 -18.40
CA TRP A 97 13.37 6.69 -19.67
C TRP A 97 13.91 5.65 -20.65
N ILE A 98 13.10 4.64 -20.95
CA ILE A 98 13.43 3.62 -21.95
C ILE A 98 13.00 4.15 -23.32
N LYS A 99 13.96 4.53 -24.17
CA LYS A 99 13.67 4.88 -25.57
C LYS A 99 13.53 3.61 -26.40
N GLY A 100 12.29 3.18 -26.63
CA GLY A 100 11.94 2.21 -27.67
C GLY A 100 10.82 1.24 -27.28
N GLY A 101 9.71 1.29 -28.03
CA GLY A 101 8.66 0.25 -28.10
C GLY A 101 7.85 0.02 -26.83
N ALA A 102 6.52 -0.03 -26.95
CA ALA A 102 5.70 -0.61 -25.90
C ALA A 102 6.25 -2.01 -25.52
N PRO A 103 6.28 -2.39 -24.24
CA PRO A 103 6.57 -3.78 -23.88
C PRO A 103 5.54 -4.67 -24.57
N ASP A 104 6.00 -5.43 -25.56
CA ASP A 104 5.24 -6.48 -26.22
C ASP A 104 5.05 -7.59 -25.18
N GLY A 105 3.98 -7.48 -24.41
CA GLY A 105 3.77 -8.31 -23.21
C GLY A 105 2.92 -7.62 -22.16
N ALA A 106 1.75 -7.10 -22.53
CA ALA A 106 0.65 -6.99 -21.58
C ALA A 106 0.23 -8.42 -21.20
N SER A 107 0.95 -9.01 -20.24
CA SER A 107 0.58 -10.29 -19.66
C SER A 107 -0.75 -10.08 -18.92
N GLU A 108 -1.74 -10.85 -19.37
CA GLU A 108 -3.10 -10.88 -18.85
C GLU A 108 -3.10 -10.88 -17.33
N MET A 109 -3.74 -9.87 -16.75
CA MET A 109 -4.16 -9.86 -15.35
C MET A 109 -5.25 -10.92 -15.18
N VAL A 110 -4.82 -12.16 -14.92
CA VAL A 110 -5.72 -13.26 -14.53
C VAL A 110 -6.05 -13.04 -13.05
N LEU A 111 -7.28 -12.62 -12.78
CA LEU A 111 -7.88 -12.67 -11.44
C LEU A 111 -8.03 -14.14 -11.03
N PRO A 112 -7.39 -14.64 -9.96
CA PRO A 112 -7.73 -15.95 -9.43
C PRO A 112 -9.06 -15.87 -8.66
N THR A 113 -10.03 -16.66 -9.09
CA THR A 113 -11.28 -16.94 -8.42
C THR A 113 -11.10 -17.87 -7.21
N LYS A 114 -11.77 -17.52 -6.11
CA LYS A 114 -12.04 -18.20 -4.82
C LYS A 114 -11.97 -19.75 -4.80
N PRO A 115 -11.68 -20.34 -3.62
CA PRO A 115 -12.80 -20.86 -2.82
C PRO A 115 -12.72 -20.65 -1.28
N ALA A 116 -13.92 -20.44 -0.74
CA ALA A 116 -14.53 -20.81 0.56
C ALA A 116 -13.70 -21.05 1.86
N THR A 117 -14.08 -20.26 2.87
CA THR A 117 -14.41 -20.59 4.27
C THR A 117 -13.46 -21.40 5.15
N SER A 118 -12.98 -20.74 6.21
CA SER A 118 -12.85 -21.26 7.58
C SER A 118 -13.40 -20.19 8.53
N ASN A 119 -14.19 -20.60 9.54
CA ASN A 119 -14.48 -19.76 10.70
C ASN A 119 -13.20 -19.76 11.56
N GLY A 120 -12.25 -18.87 11.25
CA GLY A 120 -11.14 -18.52 12.13
C GLY A 120 -11.52 -17.28 12.92
N GLU A 121 -11.31 -17.29 14.24
CA GLU A 121 -11.46 -16.07 15.03
C GLU A 121 -10.41 -15.06 14.55
N ILE A 122 -10.86 -13.88 14.14
CA ILE A 122 -9.97 -12.79 13.70
C ILE A 122 -9.09 -12.41 14.90
N PRO A 123 -7.75 -12.36 14.75
CA PRO A 123 -6.86 -12.05 15.86
C PRO A 123 -7.20 -10.66 16.41
N GLN A 124 -7.31 -10.58 17.73
CA GLN A 124 -7.72 -9.37 18.43
C GLN A 124 -6.56 -8.39 18.60
N SER A 125 -5.31 -8.89 18.52
CA SER A 125 -4.11 -8.08 18.65
C SER A 125 -3.07 -8.36 17.56
N VAL A 126 -2.70 -7.31 16.82
CA VAL A 126 -1.72 -7.38 15.73
C VAL A 126 -0.56 -6.41 15.97
N LEU A 127 0.67 -6.90 15.79
CA LEU A 127 1.86 -6.05 15.69
C LEU A 127 2.20 -5.83 14.21
N LEU A 128 2.14 -4.59 13.75
CA LEU A 128 2.56 -4.18 12.43
C LEU A 128 3.92 -3.49 12.51
N VAL A 129 4.90 -3.99 11.77
CA VAL A 129 6.23 -3.39 11.68
C VAL A 129 6.47 -2.92 10.26
N GLU A 130 6.43 -1.61 10.04
CA GLU A 130 6.46 -0.99 8.70
C GLU A 130 7.05 0.42 8.82
N ASP A 131 8.09 0.70 8.05
CA ASP A 131 8.76 2.01 8.05
C ASP A 131 8.03 3.03 7.17
N SER A 132 7.35 2.57 6.11
CA SER A 132 6.53 3.42 5.27
C SER A 132 5.23 3.78 5.99
N MET A 133 5.16 5.01 6.51
CA MET A 133 3.98 5.55 7.20
C MET A 133 2.67 5.32 6.43
N ILE A 134 2.73 5.36 5.10
CA ILE A 134 1.56 5.15 4.24
C ILE A 134 1.09 3.71 4.29
N ILE A 135 1.99 2.74 4.09
CA ILE A 135 1.64 1.32 4.13
C ILE A 135 1.17 0.95 5.55
N ALA A 136 1.83 1.54 6.56
CA ALA A 136 1.49 1.31 7.95
C ALA A 136 0.04 1.74 8.28
N LEU A 137 -0.33 2.95 7.86
CA LEU A 137 -1.66 3.49 8.06
C LEU A 137 -2.73 2.75 7.21
N ASP A 138 -2.43 2.35 5.96
CA ASP A 138 -3.36 1.58 5.12
C ASP A 138 -3.70 0.24 5.77
N THR A 139 -2.65 -0.45 6.20
CA THR A 139 -2.74 -1.76 6.83
C THR A 139 -3.49 -1.65 8.14
N GLU A 140 -3.19 -0.63 8.96
CA GLU A 140 -3.91 -0.38 10.20
C GLU A 140 -5.41 -0.14 9.96
N ASP A 141 -5.78 0.71 9.00
CA ASP A 141 -7.18 0.99 8.66
C ASP A 141 -7.89 -0.27 8.13
N CYS A 142 -7.24 -1.03 7.25
CA CYS A 142 -7.77 -2.31 6.76
C CYS A 142 -7.99 -3.33 7.88
N LEU A 143 -7.03 -3.47 8.81
CA LEU A 143 -7.13 -4.37 9.96
C LEU A 143 -8.29 -3.95 10.89
N LYS A 144 -8.46 -2.65 11.16
CA LYS A 144 -9.61 -2.14 11.93
C LYS A 144 -10.94 -2.46 11.27
N GLU A 145 -11.04 -2.25 9.96
CA GLU A 145 -12.26 -2.59 9.21
C GLU A 145 -12.55 -4.10 9.17
N LEU A 146 -11.52 -4.93 9.31
CA LEU A 146 -11.65 -6.39 9.38
C LEU A 146 -11.97 -6.88 10.81
N GLY A 147 -11.96 -6.00 11.83
CA GLY A 147 -12.37 -6.33 13.19
C GLY A 147 -11.22 -6.61 14.16
N VAL A 148 -10.01 -6.17 13.86
CA VAL A 148 -8.88 -6.21 14.81
C VAL A 148 -8.99 -5.06 15.79
N ASP A 149 -9.07 -5.38 17.09
CA ASP A 149 -9.30 -4.39 18.16
C ASP A 149 -8.03 -3.61 18.53
N THR A 150 -6.88 -4.29 18.60
CA THR A 150 -5.61 -3.69 19.04
C THR A 150 -4.55 -3.84 17.96
N ILE A 151 -4.13 -2.72 17.37
CA ILE A 151 -3.03 -2.70 16.40
C ILE A 151 -1.91 -1.84 16.96
N ARG A 152 -0.73 -2.45 17.11
CA ARG A 152 0.49 -1.74 17.47
C ARG A 152 1.32 -1.55 16.21
N VAL A 153 1.59 -0.31 15.85
CA VAL A 153 2.44 0.04 14.72
C VAL A 153 3.81 0.46 15.22
N GLU A 154 4.87 -0.13 14.67
CA GLU A 154 6.26 0.25 14.93
C GLU A 154 7.01 0.42 13.61
N SER A 155 7.84 1.45 13.51
CA SER A 155 8.56 1.78 12.26
C SER A 155 10.04 1.40 12.28
N THR A 156 10.50 0.73 13.35
CA THR A 156 11.91 0.36 13.57
C THR A 156 12.00 -0.97 14.30
N VAL A 157 13.12 -1.68 14.14
CA VAL A 157 13.37 -2.93 14.87
C VAL A 157 13.42 -2.69 16.37
N ALA A 158 14.06 -1.60 16.80
CA ALA A 158 14.16 -1.24 18.22
C ALA A 158 12.77 -0.98 18.84
N GLY A 159 11.89 -0.29 18.11
CA GLY A 159 10.50 -0.06 18.52
C GLY A 159 9.72 -1.38 18.63
N ALA A 160 9.82 -2.24 17.61
CA ALA A 160 9.16 -3.55 17.59
C ALA A 160 9.60 -4.47 18.74
N LEU A 161 10.91 -4.59 19.00
CA LEU A 161 11.43 -5.41 20.10
C LEU A 161 10.98 -4.88 21.47
N LYS A 162 11.01 -3.55 21.66
CA LYS A 162 10.50 -2.92 22.88
C LYS A 162 9.00 -3.14 23.05
N ALA A 163 8.24 -3.10 21.96
CA ALA A 163 6.81 -3.39 21.99
C ALA A 163 6.57 -4.84 22.48
N LEU A 164 7.33 -5.80 21.96
CA LEU A 164 7.26 -7.20 22.38
C LEU A 164 7.62 -7.42 23.85
N GLU A 165 8.38 -6.54 24.52
CA GLU A 165 8.60 -6.66 25.97
C GLU A 165 7.31 -6.42 26.80
N GLY A 166 6.39 -5.58 26.30
CA GLY A 166 5.19 -5.16 27.01
C GLY A 166 3.88 -5.75 26.48
N LEU A 167 3.90 -6.43 25.33
CA LEU A 167 2.73 -7.04 24.71
C LEU A 167 3.07 -8.36 24.01
N THR A 168 2.09 -9.26 23.96
CA THR A 168 2.17 -10.51 23.18
C THR A 168 1.07 -10.45 22.12
N PRO A 169 1.39 -10.06 20.87
CA PRO A 169 0.40 -10.02 19.81
C PRO A 169 -0.02 -11.44 19.41
N GLU A 170 -1.26 -11.60 18.96
CA GLU A 170 -1.76 -12.85 18.39
C GLU A 170 -1.24 -13.09 16.98
N LEU A 171 -0.87 -12.03 16.26
CA LEU A 171 -0.27 -12.06 14.93
C LEU A 171 0.69 -10.89 14.73
N ALA A 172 1.78 -11.09 14.00
CA ALA A 172 2.62 -9.99 13.53
C ALA A 172 2.71 -9.92 11.99
N ILE A 173 2.76 -8.70 11.45
CA ILE A 173 3.02 -8.43 10.03
C ILE A 173 4.30 -7.60 9.98
N LEU A 174 5.33 -8.10 9.31
CA LEU A 174 6.65 -7.51 9.29
C LEU A 174 7.03 -7.12 7.87
N ASP A 175 7.24 -5.84 7.62
CA ASP A 175 8.02 -5.43 6.46
C ASP A 175 9.44 -5.95 6.59
N TYR A 176 9.93 -6.64 5.56
CA TYR A 176 11.29 -7.15 5.56
C TYR A 176 12.32 -6.01 5.61
N ASN A 177 12.06 -4.91 4.90
CA ASN A 177 13.01 -3.81 4.73
C ASN A 177 12.51 -2.51 5.37
N LEU A 178 13.00 -2.19 6.56
CA LEU A 178 12.62 -1.00 7.33
C LEU A 178 13.59 0.17 7.04
N GLY A 179 13.84 0.41 5.76
CA GLY A 179 14.72 1.48 5.27
C GLY A 179 16.20 1.13 5.39
N ASN A 180 16.81 1.38 6.55
CA ASN A 180 18.24 1.16 6.79
C ASN A 180 18.52 -0.13 7.59
N GLU A 181 17.48 -0.86 7.97
CA GLU A 181 17.57 -2.09 8.76
C GLU A 181 16.58 -3.15 8.25
N SER A 182 16.79 -4.39 8.65
CA SER A 182 15.89 -5.51 8.33
C SER A 182 15.20 -6.02 9.58
N SER A 183 13.95 -6.46 9.42
CA SER A 183 13.12 -7.02 10.50
C SER A 183 13.50 -8.44 10.94
N GLU A 184 14.58 -9.03 10.41
CA GLU A 184 15.06 -10.38 10.77
C GLU A 184 15.17 -10.61 12.30
N LYS A 185 15.70 -9.64 13.04
CA LYS A 185 15.80 -9.73 14.52
C LYS A 185 14.44 -9.77 15.21
N VAL A 186 13.43 -9.11 14.63
CA VAL A 186 12.06 -9.15 15.13
C VAL A 186 11.45 -10.52 14.83
N ALA A 187 11.68 -11.06 13.63
CA ALA A 187 11.24 -12.40 13.23
C ALA A 187 11.84 -13.49 14.14
N GLU A 188 13.14 -13.43 14.44
CA GLU A 188 13.80 -14.35 15.40
C GLU A 188 13.13 -14.32 16.78
N GLU A 189 12.81 -13.13 17.29
CA GLU A 189 12.18 -12.97 18.60
C GLU A 189 10.73 -13.47 18.61
N LEU A 190 9.99 -13.29 17.52
CA LEU A 190 8.64 -13.83 17.34
C LEU A 190 8.67 -15.36 17.28
N SER A 191 9.59 -15.94 16.51
CA SER A 191 9.82 -17.39 16.44
C SER A 191 10.18 -17.97 17.82
N ARG A 192 11.07 -17.30 18.58
CA ARG A 192 11.45 -17.71 19.94
C ARG A 192 10.26 -17.75 20.91
N ARG A 193 9.25 -16.90 20.67
CA ARG A 193 8.03 -16.78 21.48
C ARG A 193 6.85 -17.57 20.93
N GLU A 194 7.04 -18.31 19.83
CA GLU A 194 6.00 -19.07 19.12
C GLU A 194 4.81 -18.18 18.68
N ILE A 195 5.08 -16.92 18.35
CA ILE A 195 4.08 -15.98 17.83
C ILE A 195 4.04 -16.10 16.30
N PRO A 196 2.85 -16.31 15.69
CA PRO A 196 2.74 -16.40 14.25
C PRO A 196 2.97 -15.03 13.58
N TYR A 197 3.65 -15.04 12.44
CA TYR A 197 3.91 -13.80 11.71
C TYR A 197 4.01 -14.00 10.19
N TRP A 198 3.72 -12.92 9.47
CA TRP A 198 3.82 -12.81 8.02
C TRP A 198 4.88 -11.79 7.63
N LEU A 199 5.61 -12.07 6.57
CA LEU A 199 6.60 -11.14 6.00
C LEU A 199 5.96 -10.38 4.83
N ALA A 200 6.05 -9.06 4.83
CA ALA A 200 5.67 -8.19 3.73
C ALA A 200 6.91 -7.79 2.93
N THR A 201 6.91 -8.00 1.61
CA THR A 201 8.07 -7.71 0.75
C THR A 201 7.69 -6.97 -0.52
N GLY A 202 8.63 -6.19 -1.07
CA GLY A 202 8.52 -5.62 -2.40
C GLY A 202 8.77 -6.66 -3.50
N TYR A 203 8.37 -6.34 -4.74
CA TYR A 203 8.52 -7.20 -5.91
C TYR A 203 9.93 -7.80 -6.05
N GLY A 204 10.02 -9.14 -6.10
CA GLY A 204 11.15 -9.86 -6.70
C GLY A 204 12.22 -10.44 -5.77
N GLU A 205 12.14 -10.27 -4.46
CA GLU A 205 13.13 -10.81 -3.53
C GLU A 205 12.45 -11.65 -2.46
N MET A 206 12.96 -12.87 -2.21
CA MET A 206 12.70 -13.73 -1.04
C MET A 206 11.70 -14.90 -1.13
N GLY A 207 11.47 -15.49 -2.31
CA GLY A 207 10.74 -16.77 -2.38
C GLY A 207 11.37 -17.89 -1.53
N ASP A 208 12.70 -17.97 -1.51
CA ASP A 208 13.42 -19.10 -0.89
C ASP A 208 13.78 -18.90 0.60
N ARG A 209 13.66 -17.69 1.17
CA ARG A 209 14.13 -17.36 2.54
C ARG A 209 13.04 -17.44 3.61
N ILE A 210 11.80 -17.72 3.24
CA ILE A 210 10.62 -17.73 4.13
C ILE A 210 10.67 -18.91 5.10
N GLU A 211 10.99 -20.11 4.57
CA GLU A 211 11.04 -21.35 5.33
C GLU A 211 12.15 -21.32 6.38
N GLU A 212 13.28 -20.65 6.09
CA GLU A 212 14.39 -20.50 7.03
C GLU A 212 14.04 -19.59 8.22
N MET A 213 13.19 -18.58 8.01
CA MET A 213 12.81 -17.63 9.06
C MET A 213 11.70 -18.18 9.97
N GLY A 214 10.86 -19.07 9.46
CA GLY A 214 9.70 -19.61 10.19
C GLY A 214 8.44 -18.75 10.09
N ALA A 215 8.34 -17.91 9.06
CA ALA A 215 7.15 -17.13 8.77
C ALA A 215 6.01 -18.03 8.25
N GLN A 216 4.75 -17.65 8.51
CA GLN A 216 3.58 -18.35 7.98
C GLN A 216 3.41 -18.18 6.47
N GLY A 217 3.93 -17.08 5.92
CA GLY A 217 3.90 -16.80 4.49
C GLY A 217 4.37 -15.39 4.16
N LEU A 218 4.23 -15.03 2.87
CA LEU A 218 4.57 -13.72 2.34
C LEU A 218 3.34 -12.92 1.91
N LEU A 219 3.43 -11.61 2.11
CA LEU A 219 2.56 -10.59 1.54
C LEU A 219 3.36 -9.78 0.52
N THR A 220 2.97 -9.85 -0.74
CA THR A 220 3.57 -9.02 -1.78
C THR A 220 2.99 -7.61 -1.70
N LYS A 221 3.85 -6.60 -1.53
CA LYS A 221 3.46 -5.19 -1.60
C LYS A 221 3.19 -4.78 -3.05
N PRO A 222 2.12 -4.01 -3.35
CA PRO A 222 1.09 -3.54 -2.41
C PRO A 222 0.05 -4.63 -2.11
N TYR A 223 -0.36 -4.74 -0.85
CA TYR A 223 -1.42 -5.63 -0.37
C TYR A 223 -2.59 -4.80 0.16
N GLY A 224 -3.81 -5.28 -0.02
CA GLY A 224 -5.02 -4.61 0.43
C GLY A 224 -5.87 -5.48 1.34
N LYS A 225 -7.14 -5.10 1.48
CA LYS A 225 -8.08 -5.74 2.41
C LYS A 225 -8.28 -7.24 2.15
N GLU A 226 -8.29 -7.68 0.89
CA GLU A 226 -8.54 -9.10 0.57
C GLU A 226 -7.33 -9.97 0.92
N GLU A 227 -6.11 -9.50 0.67
CA GLU A 227 -4.87 -10.16 1.07
C GLU A 227 -4.75 -10.25 2.59
N LEU A 228 -5.00 -9.13 3.29
CA LEU A 228 -5.04 -9.09 4.75
C LEU A 228 -6.13 -10.01 5.32
N LYS A 229 -7.29 -10.09 4.67
CA LYS A 229 -8.33 -11.03 5.09
C LYS A 229 -7.89 -12.48 4.91
N SER A 230 -7.11 -12.80 3.89
CA SER A 230 -6.61 -14.16 3.68
C SER A 230 -5.67 -14.60 4.80
N ILE A 231 -4.78 -13.72 5.27
CA ILE A 231 -3.82 -14.06 6.33
C ILE A 231 -4.47 -14.11 7.72
N LEU A 232 -5.52 -13.32 7.97
CA LEU A 232 -6.22 -13.31 9.25
C LEU A 232 -7.10 -14.56 9.46
N ASN A 233 -7.39 -15.32 8.40
CA ASN A 233 -8.20 -16.55 8.45
C ASN A 233 -7.35 -17.83 8.31
N ALA A 234 -6.03 -17.71 8.22
CA ALA A 234 -5.07 -18.80 8.05
C ALA A 234 -4.71 -19.45 9.39
#